data_AF-A0A2W2EAY4-F1
#
_entry.id   AF-A0A2W2EAY4-F1
#
_cell.length_a   1.000
_cell.length_b   1.000
_cell.length_c   1.000
_cell.angle_alpha   90.00
_cell.angle_beta   90.00
_cell.angle_gamma   90.00
#
_symmetry.space_group_name_H-M   'P 1'
#
loop_
_entity.id
_entity.type
_entity.pdbx_description
1 polymer ?
#
loop_
_entity_poly.entity_id
_entity_poly.type
_entity_poly.pdbx_seq_one_letter_code
_entity_poly.pdbx_strand_id
1 'polypeptide(L)'
;MRRPDGSVIATLDVGRIRRRHGEGVRLLSRPALLGLLAEALPAGTVRFGSVVADPVALADGYDVVVGADGIRSATRAAMFGDRYPLRYAGVTAWRGTVPLDVPAGGETWGRGRKFGVTPQASGVTNWYAAVAAPEAV
;
A
#
# COMPACT_ATOMS: atom_id res chain seq x y z
N MET A 1 -18.61 2.35 6.68
CA MET A 1 -17.92 2.43 7.98
C MET A 1 -18.95 2.29 9.09
N ARG A 2 -18.71 1.37 10.03
CA ARG A 2 -19.61 1.06 11.15
C ARG A 2 -18.83 0.95 12.48
N ARG A 3 -19.51 1.11 13.61
CA ARG A 3 -18.98 0.78 14.95
C ARG A 3 -19.04 -0.74 15.20
N PRO A 4 -18.45 -1.27 16.29
CA PRO A 4 -18.49 -2.70 16.60
C PRO A 4 -19.91 -3.21 16.95
N ASP A 5 -20.79 -2.31 17.42
CA ASP A 5 -22.23 -2.56 17.64
C ASP A 5 -23.07 -2.59 16.34
N GLY A 6 -22.43 -2.42 15.18
CA GLY A 6 -23.10 -2.37 13.87
C GLY A 6 -23.63 -1.00 13.45
N SER A 7 -23.71 -0.01 14.36
CA SER A 7 -24.22 1.32 14.04
C SER A 7 -23.35 2.02 12.98
N VAL A 8 -24.00 2.67 12.01
CA VAL A 8 -23.30 3.30 10.89
C VAL A 8 -22.58 4.57 11.37
N ILE A 9 -21.35 4.75 10.88
CA ILE A 9 -20.58 5.98 11.04
C ILE A 9 -20.71 6.82 9.76
N ALA A 10 -20.47 6.19 8.60
CA ALA A 10 -20.59 6.81 7.29
C ALA A 10 -20.61 5.75 6.18
N THR A 11 -21.27 6.06 5.06
CA THR A 11 -21.33 5.21 3.86
C THR A 11 -20.57 5.87 2.72
N LEU A 12 -19.67 5.13 2.07
CA LEU A 12 -18.92 5.61 0.92
C LEU A 12 -19.66 5.24 -0.38
N ASP A 13 -20.19 6.23 -1.10
CA ASP A 13 -20.76 6.02 -2.43
C ASP A 13 -19.64 5.86 -3.47
N VAL A 14 -19.17 4.62 -3.65
CA VAL A 14 -18.23 4.23 -4.73
C VAL A 14 -18.81 4.47 -6.12
N GLY A 15 -20.14 4.47 -6.27
CA GLY A 15 -20.81 4.88 -7.51
C GLY A 15 -20.60 6.36 -7.83
N ARG A 16 -20.61 7.24 -6.82
CA ARG A 16 -20.29 8.67 -6.97
C ARG A 16 -18.85 8.89 -7.41
N ILE A 17 -17.90 8.10 -6.91
CA ILE A 17 -16.50 8.16 -7.35
C ILE A 17 -16.43 7.89 -8.85
N ARG A 18 -17.03 6.79 -9.33
CA ARG A 18 -17.10 6.46 -10.76
C ARG A 18 -17.78 7.55 -11.59
N ARG A 19 -18.93 8.07 -11.13
CA ARG A 19 -19.66 9.15 -11.82
C ARG A 19 -18.83 10.45 -11.93
N ARG A 20 -17.94 10.73 -10.97
CA ARG A 20 -17.12 11.95 -10.94
C ARG A 20 -15.80 11.84 -11.71
N HIS A 21 -15.20 10.65 -11.74
CA HIS A 21 -13.84 10.44 -12.25
C HIS A 21 -13.77 9.54 -13.50
N GLY A 22 -14.91 9.17 -14.10
CA GLY A 22 -15.00 8.27 -15.25
C GLY A 22 -14.77 6.80 -14.91
N GLU A 23 -13.79 6.50 -14.06
CA GLU A 23 -13.44 5.15 -13.64
C GLU A 23 -13.80 4.83 -12.18
N GLY A 24 -14.07 3.56 -11.92
CA GLY A 24 -14.28 3.04 -10.56
C GLY A 24 -12.97 2.54 -9.94
N VAL A 25 -12.87 2.61 -8.61
CA VAL A 25 -11.73 2.06 -7.86
C VAL A 25 -11.59 0.55 -8.12
N ARG A 26 -10.44 0.12 -8.64
CA ARG A 26 -10.06 -1.29 -8.77
C ARG A 26 -9.21 -1.70 -7.58
N LEU A 27 -9.52 -2.82 -6.95
CA LEU A 27 -8.61 -3.48 -6.01
C LEU A 27 -7.86 -4.59 -6.76
N LEU A 28 -6.53 -4.57 -6.68
CA LEU A 28 -5.64 -5.56 -7.28
C LEU A 28 -4.69 -6.11 -6.22
N SER A 29 -4.23 -7.34 -6.39
CA SER A 29 -3.11 -7.85 -5.59
C SER A 29 -1.83 -7.13 -5.97
N ARG A 30 -0.92 -6.93 -5.00
CA ARG A 30 0.40 -6.33 -5.27
C ARG A 30 1.19 -7.11 -6.33
N PRO A 31 1.24 -8.47 -6.32
CA PRO A 31 1.90 -9.23 -7.38
C PRO A 31 1.29 -8.99 -8.76
N ALA A 32 -0.04 -8.97 -8.90
CA ALA A 32 -0.69 -8.76 -10.20
C ALA A 32 -0.39 -7.36 -10.76
N LEU A 33 -0.45 -6.32 -9.92
CA LEU A 33 -0.10 -4.97 -10.36
C LEU A 33 1.37 -4.85 -10.77
N LEU A 34 2.30 -5.44 -10.01
CA LEU A 34 3.72 -5.42 -10.35
C LEU A 34 4.03 -6.24 -11.62
N GLY A 35 3.33 -7.36 -11.86
CA GLY A 35 3.42 -8.13 -13.09
C GLY A 35 3.01 -7.30 -14.31
N LEU A 36 1.79 -6.74 -14.29
CA LEU A 36 1.28 -5.87 -15.36
C LEU A 36 2.20 -4.67 -15.65
N LEU A 37 2.76 -4.05 -14.62
CA LEU A 37 3.71 -2.94 -14.79
C LEU A 37 5.06 -3.40 -15.37
N ALA A 38 5.54 -4.58 -15.02
CA ALA A 38 6.79 -5.13 -15.57
C ALA A 38 6.64 -5.60 -17.02
N GLU A 39 5.50 -6.23 -17.35
CA GLU A 39 5.14 -6.68 -18.71
C GLU A 39 4.97 -5.52 -19.69
N ALA A 40 4.56 -4.35 -19.20
CA ALA A 40 4.42 -3.14 -20.02
C ALA A 40 5.75 -2.42 -20.33
N LEU A 41 6.88 -2.85 -19.76
CA LEU A 41 8.20 -2.24 -19.98
C LEU A 41 8.96 -2.94 -21.12
N PRO A 42 9.76 -2.19 -21.91
CA PRO A 42 10.69 -2.79 -22.87
C PRO A 42 11.65 -3.80 -22.20
N ALA A 43 12.02 -4.84 -22.96
CA ALA A 43 12.98 -5.83 -22.49
C ALA A 43 14.32 -5.17 -22.10
N GLY A 44 14.86 -5.54 -20.94
CA GLY A 44 16.11 -4.98 -20.40
C GLY A 44 15.95 -3.69 -19.58
N THR A 45 14.77 -3.06 -19.52
CA THR A 45 14.54 -1.87 -18.68
C THR A 45 14.73 -2.14 -17.19
N VAL A 46 14.38 -3.34 -16.71
CA VAL A 46 14.53 -3.74 -15.30
C VAL A 46 15.71 -4.71 -15.14
N ARG A 47 16.69 -4.32 -14.32
CA ARG A 47 17.87 -5.14 -13.99
C ARG A 47 17.76 -5.65 -12.55
N PHE A 48 17.21 -6.85 -12.37
CA PHE A 48 17.11 -7.49 -11.05
C PHE A 48 18.49 -7.84 -10.48
N GLY A 49 18.57 -8.06 -9.16
CA GLY A 49 19.82 -8.35 -8.44
C GLY A 49 20.83 -7.19 -8.36
N SER A 50 20.54 -6.06 -8.99
CA SER A 50 21.42 -4.89 -9.04
C SER A 50 21.15 -3.97 -7.85
N VAL A 51 21.75 -4.28 -6.70
CA VAL A 51 21.61 -3.48 -5.47
C VAL A 51 22.48 -2.22 -5.56
N VAL A 52 21.86 -1.05 -5.43
CA VAL A 52 22.57 0.24 -5.32
C VAL A 52 22.83 0.52 -3.84
N ALA A 53 24.10 0.39 -3.42
CA ALA A 53 24.52 0.69 -2.05
C ALA A 53 24.80 2.19 -1.85
N ASP A 54 25.43 2.83 -2.84
CA ASP A 54 25.64 4.27 -2.90
C ASP A 54 24.89 4.86 -4.11
N PRO A 55 23.77 5.56 -3.90
CA PRO A 55 23.03 6.22 -4.97
C PRO A 55 23.64 7.54 -5.43
N VAL A 56 24.60 8.12 -4.69
CA VAL A 56 25.29 9.37 -5.08
C VAL A 56 26.31 9.06 -6.18
N ALA A 57 27.05 7.96 -6.06
CA ALA A 57 27.99 7.49 -7.08
C ALA A 57 27.34 7.19 -8.46
N LEU A 58 26.00 7.08 -8.53
CA LEU A 58 25.30 6.97 -9.81
C LEU A 58 25.27 8.30 -10.59
N ALA A 59 25.42 9.45 -9.94
CA ALA A 59 25.41 10.76 -10.61
C ALA A 59 26.59 10.93 -11.59
N ASP A 60 27.68 10.19 -11.41
CA ASP A 60 28.83 10.17 -12.32
C ASP A 60 28.50 9.53 -13.69
N GLY A 61 27.43 8.73 -13.76
CA GLY A 61 27.01 8.00 -14.96
C GLY A 61 25.62 8.34 -15.49
N TYR A 62 24.86 9.21 -14.81
CA TYR A 62 23.48 9.54 -15.16
C TYR A 62 23.13 11.00 -14.81
N ASP A 63 22.51 11.73 -15.74
CA ASP A 63 22.07 13.11 -15.51
C ASP A 63 21.02 13.26 -14.40
N VAL A 64 20.21 12.21 -14.18
CA VAL A 64 19.13 12.17 -13.19
C VAL A 64 19.03 10.79 -12.55
N VAL A 65 19.00 10.75 -11.22
CA VAL A 65 18.78 9.54 -10.41
C VAL A 65 17.47 9.69 -9.63
N VAL A 66 16.57 8.70 -9.71
CA VAL A 66 15.26 8.72 -9.03
C VAL A 66 15.24 7.69 -7.90
N GLY A 67 15.20 8.17 -6.65
CA GLY A 67 15.12 7.34 -5.45
C GLY A 67 13.74 6.66 -5.27
N ALA A 68 13.55 5.49 -5.87
CA ALA A 68 12.36 4.64 -5.72
C ALA A 68 12.61 3.42 -4.80
N ASP A 69 13.61 3.50 -3.92
CA ASP A 69 14.19 2.44 -3.08
C ASP A 69 13.42 2.18 -1.74
N GLY A 70 12.20 2.73 -1.62
CA GLY A 70 11.23 2.34 -0.60
C GLY A 70 11.49 2.87 0.81
N ILE A 71 10.88 2.23 1.82
CA ILE A 71 10.83 2.79 3.18
C ILE A 71 12.22 2.92 3.83
N ARG A 72 13.13 1.98 3.56
CA ARG A 72 14.54 2.01 4.03
C ARG A 72 15.51 2.63 3.00
N SER A 73 15.02 3.59 2.21
CA SER A 73 15.76 4.31 1.16
C SER A 73 17.16 4.74 1.58
N ALA A 74 18.17 4.26 0.85
CA ALA A 74 19.54 4.75 0.91
C ALA A 74 19.62 6.16 0.28
N THR A 75 18.81 6.43 -0.75
CA THR A 75 18.74 7.74 -1.41
C THR A 75 18.31 8.84 -0.46
N ARG A 76 17.30 8.58 0.39
CA ARG A 76 16.85 9.51 1.43
C ARG A 76 17.93 9.76 2.48
N ALA A 77 18.65 8.72 2.89
CA ALA A 77 19.75 8.84 3.85
C ALA A 77 20.92 9.66 3.28
N ALA A 78 21.33 9.40 2.04
CA ALA A 78 22.40 10.14 1.38
C ALA A 78 22.08 11.63 1.18
N MET A 79 20.83 11.96 0.82
CA MET A 79 20.42 13.35 0.55
C MET A 79 20.14 14.18 1.80
N PHE A 80 19.72 13.57 2.91
CA PHE A 80 19.21 14.30 4.07
C PHE A 80 19.79 13.88 5.42
N GLY A 81 20.64 12.85 5.46
CA GLY A 81 21.09 12.20 6.69
C GLY A 81 19.92 11.77 7.58
N ASP A 82 20.12 11.89 8.89
CA ASP A 82 19.12 11.52 9.90
C ASP A 82 17.98 12.53 10.07
N ARG A 83 17.83 13.53 9.18
CA ARG A 83 16.76 14.54 9.26
C ARG A 83 15.36 13.94 9.09
N TYR A 84 15.24 12.85 8.34
CA TYR A 84 13.97 12.17 8.04
C TYR A 84 14.03 10.68 8.39
N PRO A 85 14.14 10.35 9.68
CA PRO A 85 14.23 8.97 10.14
C PRO A 85 12.87 8.29 10.05
N LEU A 86 12.88 6.95 10.07
CA LEU A 86 11.64 6.20 10.27
C LEU A 86 11.11 6.45 11.68
N ARG A 87 9.79 6.61 11.79
CA ARG A 87 9.09 6.74 13.06
C ARG A 87 7.99 5.70 13.11
N TYR A 88 7.90 4.96 14.22
CA TYR A 88 6.84 4.01 14.43
C TYR A 88 5.48 4.72 14.48
N ALA A 89 4.50 4.17 13.75
CA ALA A 89 3.22 4.83 13.53
C ALA A 89 2.19 4.59 14.66
N GLY A 90 2.61 3.98 15.78
CA GLY A 90 1.72 3.65 16.91
C GLY A 90 0.70 2.55 16.60
N VAL A 91 0.90 1.77 15.53
CA VAL A 91 -0.07 0.82 15.00
C VAL A 91 0.60 -0.43 14.44
N THR A 92 0.07 -1.59 14.80
CA THR A 92 0.38 -2.87 14.15
C THR A 92 -0.75 -3.22 13.19
N ALA A 93 -0.39 -3.62 11.96
CA ALA A 93 -1.35 -3.91 10.91
C ALA A 93 -1.12 -5.31 10.30
N TRP A 94 -2.14 -6.15 10.37
CA TRP A 94 -2.24 -7.43 9.66
C TRP A 94 -3.07 -7.25 8.40
N ARG A 95 -2.71 -7.97 7.34
CA ARG A 95 -3.37 -7.92 6.03
C ARG A 95 -3.34 -9.32 5.43
N GLY A 96 -4.35 -9.65 4.64
CA GLY A 96 -4.39 -10.91 3.92
C GLY A 96 -5.57 -11.00 2.97
N THR A 97 -5.70 -12.16 2.35
CA THR A 97 -6.88 -12.54 1.57
C THR A 97 -7.58 -13.72 2.24
N VAL A 98 -8.84 -13.94 1.87
CA VAL A 98 -9.63 -15.10 2.29
C VAL A 98 -10.45 -15.58 1.08
N PRO A 99 -10.55 -16.90 0.82
CA PRO A 99 -11.39 -17.45 -0.25
C PRO A 99 -12.87 -17.43 0.17
N LEU A 100 -13.44 -16.22 0.18
CA LEU A 100 -14.81 -15.93 0.57
C LEU A 100 -15.27 -14.65 -0.14
N ASP A 101 -16.46 -14.66 -0.72
CA ASP A 101 -17.11 -13.46 -1.22
C ASP A 101 -17.83 -12.71 -0.09
N VAL A 102 -17.71 -11.38 -0.08
CA VAL A 102 -18.50 -10.50 0.79
C VAL A 102 -19.40 -9.60 -0.07
N PRO A 103 -20.68 -9.38 0.31
CA PRO A 103 -21.64 -8.66 -0.54
C PRO A 103 -21.29 -7.17 -0.72
N ALA A 104 -20.51 -6.60 0.20
CA ALA A 104 -19.99 -5.24 0.10
C ALA A 104 -18.68 -5.10 0.88
N GLY A 105 -17.80 -4.22 0.40
CA GLY A 105 -16.64 -3.76 1.18
C GLY A 105 -17.05 -2.81 2.31
N GLY A 106 -16.21 -2.71 3.34
CA GLY A 106 -16.39 -1.75 4.42
C GLY A 106 -15.48 -2.01 5.61
N GLU A 107 -15.43 -1.03 6.52
CA GLU A 107 -14.67 -1.13 7.77
C GLU A 107 -15.58 -1.07 9.00
N THR A 108 -15.20 -1.83 10.02
CA THR A 108 -15.61 -1.69 11.42
C THR A 108 -14.54 -0.90 12.17
N TRP A 109 -14.90 0.21 12.81
CA TRP A 109 -13.99 1.09 13.56
C TRP A 109 -14.36 1.04 15.05
N GLY A 110 -13.38 0.72 15.90
CA GLY A 110 -13.47 0.82 17.36
C GLY A 110 -12.38 1.75 17.92
N ARG A 111 -12.44 2.04 19.22
CA ARG A 111 -11.41 2.86 19.88
C ARG A 111 -10.03 2.21 19.73
N GLY A 112 -9.11 2.89 19.04
CA GLY A 112 -7.76 2.42 18.77
C GLY A 112 -7.65 1.20 17.85
N ARG A 113 -8.69 0.83 17.09
CA ARG A 113 -8.64 -0.34 16.21
C ARG A 113 -9.62 -0.26 15.04
N LYS A 114 -9.26 -0.84 13.90
CA LYS A 114 -10.18 -1.03 12.77
C LYS A 114 -9.94 -2.34 12.04
N PHE A 115 -11.02 -2.89 11.51
CA PHE A 115 -11.01 -4.08 10.65
C PHE A 115 -11.73 -3.74 9.34
N GLY A 116 -11.08 -3.98 8.20
CA GLY A 116 -11.63 -3.69 6.87
C GLY A 116 -11.70 -4.93 6.01
N VAL A 117 -12.75 -5.03 5.21
CA VAL A 117 -12.91 -6.02 4.14
C VAL A 117 -13.23 -5.32 2.83
N THR A 118 -12.69 -5.84 1.72
CA THR A 118 -12.95 -5.33 0.37
C THR A 118 -12.94 -6.50 -0.63
N PRO A 119 -14.00 -6.70 -1.43
CA PRO A 119 -13.97 -7.62 -2.56
C PRO A 119 -12.78 -7.30 -3.48
N GLN A 120 -12.00 -8.32 -3.84
CA GLN A 120 -10.79 -8.17 -4.68
C GLN A 120 -11.00 -8.83 -6.05
N ALA A 121 -11.49 -10.06 -6.06
CA ALA A 121 -11.84 -10.83 -7.25
C ALA A 121 -12.99 -11.80 -6.90
N SER A 122 -13.57 -12.47 -7.89
CA SER A 122 -14.58 -13.51 -7.65
C SER A 122 -14.03 -14.58 -6.69
N GLY A 123 -14.73 -14.88 -5.61
CA GLY A 123 -14.32 -15.82 -4.58
C GLY A 123 -13.21 -15.32 -3.65
N VAL A 124 -12.74 -14.07 -3.76
CA VAL A 124 -11.58 -13.56 -2.99
C VAL A 124 -11.85 -12.18 -2.40
N THR A 125 -11.85 -12.12 -1.06
CA THR A 125 -11.90 -10.89 -0.29
C THR A 125 -10.53 -10.56 0.31
N ASN A 126 -10.09 -9.31 0.13
CA ASN A 126 -8.98 -8.73 0.90
C ASN A 126 -9.49 -8.29 2.27
N TRP A 127 -8.72 -8.56 3.32
CA TRP A 127 -8.99 -8.07 4.67
C TRP A 127 -7.76 -7.41 5.30
N TYR A 128 -7.99 -6.55 6.28
CA TYR A 128 -6.94 -6.05 7.17
C TYR A 128 -7.48 -5.78 8.57
N ALA A 129 -6.59 -5.93 9.55
CA ALA A 129 -6.77 -5.48 10.91
C ALA A 129 -5.67 -4.45 11.22
N ALA A 130 -6.01 -3.34 11.85
CA ALA A 130 -5.05 -2.37 12.37
C ALA A 130 -5.42 -2.06 13.82
N VAL A 131 -4.47 -2.19 14.75
CA VAL A 131 -4.66 -1.90 16.17
C VAL A 131 -3.56 -0.98 16.66
N ALA A 132 -3.93 -0.02 17.51
CA ALA A 132 -2.97 0.75 18.27
C ALA A 132 -2.16 -0.21 19.14
N ALA A 133 -0.83 -0.13 19.01
CA ALA A 133 0.12 -0.99 19.69
C ALA A 133 1.35 -0.15 20.08
N PRO A 134 2.07 -0.51 21.15
CA PRO A 134 3.41 0.01 21.37
C PRO A 134 4.36 -0.51 20.28
N GLU A 135 5.50 0.15 20.13
CA GLU A 135 6.60 -0.38 19.33
C GLU A 135 7.08 -1.71 19.93
N ALA A 136 7.33 -2.70 19.07
CA ALA A 136 7.91 -3.96 19.52
C ALA A 136 9.40 -3.74 19.79
N VAL A 137 9.84 -4.08 21.00
CA VAL A 137 11.24 -4.04 21.47
C VAL A 137 11.99 -5.26 20.93
#